data_AF-A0A7X2ZVY8-F1
#
_entry.id   AF-A0A7X2ZVY8-F1
#
_cell.length_a   1.000
_cell.length_b   1.000
_cell.length_c   1.000
_cell.angle_alpha   90.00
_cell.angle_beta   90.00
_cell.angle_gamma   90.00
#
_symmetry.space_group_name_H-M   'P 1'
#
loop_
_entity.id
_entity.type
_entity.pdbx_description
1 polymer ?
#
loop_
_entity_poly.entity_id
_entity_poly.type
_entity_poly.pdbx_seq_one_letter_code
_entity_poly.pdbx_strand_id
1 'polypeptide(L)'
;FARGNWRGTVTAYDAIYKDGYYRQATGGALSLLFHTKVGLVLAASMAKYKLVEPLNQQPNPGEDFPFTPRIETVHNDEWSSNIFDRAATISSEDTNGQILINAQCQLKNEYNQAVEATASDFDLTYECSESSLRIIAKTDQEIISRTSFVLPIISPSRETVTQLNTNELTVQKPEGLVKITSNVPLTIRETSKERIFNMVPGAEAIPIMAYFDKNKVVKLTIEIF
;
A
#
# COMPACT_ATOMS: atom_id res chain seq x y z
N PHE A 1 0.94 15.52 1.82
CA PHE A 1 -0.02 16.30 1.04
C PHE A 1 -1.29 16.57 1.84
N ALA A 2 -1.98 17.67 1.52
CA ALA A 2 -3.29 18.00 2.06
C ALA A 2 -4.12 18.69 0.97
N ARG A 3 -5.30 18.15 0.65
CA ARG A 3 -6.20 18.72 -0.37
C ARG A 3 -7.64 18.46 0.04
N GLY A 4 -8.44 19.52 0.18
CA GLY A 4 -9.79 19.43 0.75
C GLY A 4 -9.77 18.68 2.09
N ASN A 5 -10.54 17.59 2.16
CA ASN A 5 -10.67 16.74 3.34
C ASN A 5 -9.60 15.66 3.47
N TRP A 6 -8.69 15.52 2.49
CA TRP A 6 -7.63 14.52 2.50
C TRP A 6 -6.38 14.99 3.23
N ARG A 7 -5.78 14.09 4.01
CA ARG A 7 -4.43 14.21 4.57
C ARG A 7 -3.68 12.93 4.27
N GLY A 8 -2.49 13.02 3.69
CA GLY A 8 -1.68 11.84 3.46
C GLY A 8 -0.19 12.13 3.37
N THR A 9 0.60 11.08 3.56
CA THR A 9 2.06 11.16 3.61
C THR A 9 2.64 10.09 2.69
N VAL A 10 3.46 10.51 1.73
CA VAL A 10 4.26 9.60 0.91
C VAL A 10 5.71 9.76 1.34
N THR A 11 6.44 8.66 1.46
CA THR A 11 7.78 8.65 2.04
C THR A 11 8.75 7.81 1.22
N ALA A 12 9.94 8.36 1.02
CA ALA A 12 11.13 7.67 0.52
C ALA A 12 12.25 7.73 1.57
N TYR A 13 11.89 7.62 2.85
CA TYR A 13 12.82 7.77 3.96
C TYR A 13 13.95 6.74 3.91
N ASP A 14 15.19 7.21 3.98
CA ASP A 14 16.38 6.39 3.76
C ASP A 14 17.17 6.11 5.05
N ALA A 15 16.85 6.76 6.17
CA ALA A 15 17.65 6.64 7.39
C ALA A 15 17.49 5.28 8.09
N ILE A 16 18.62 4.72 8.54
CA ILE A 16 18.68 3.51 9.38
C ILE A 16 18.73 3.96 10.82
N TYR A 17 17.67 3.68 11.58
CA TYR A 17 17.68 3.97 13.02
C TYR A 17 18.32 2.83 13.84
N LYS A 18 18.23 1.59 13.34
CA LYS A 18 18.80 0.41 13.99
C LYS A 18 19.08 -0.66 12.95
N ASP A 19 20.27 -1.25 12.99
CA ASP A 19 20.66 -2.33 12.07
C ASP A 19 19.73 -3.55 12.20
N GLY A 20 19.53 -4.24 11.09
CA GLY A 20 18.69 -5.44 10.99
C GLY A 20 17.36 -5.18 10.28
N TYR A 21 16.28 -5.82 10.76
CA TYR A 21 14.96 -5.84 10.10
C TYR A 21 14.08 -4.63 10.42
N TYR A 22 14.60 -3.63 11.14
CA TYR A 22 13.84 -2.46 11.57
C TYR A 22 13.72 -1.47 10.42
N ARG A 23 12.49 -1.29 9.93
CA ARG A 23 12.25 -0.43 8.77
C ARG A 23 11.08 0.48 9.02
N GLN A 24 11.30 1.75 8.72
CA GLN A 24 10.24 2.73 8.58
C GLN A 24 9.60 2.56 7.20
N ALA A 25 8.43 3.16 6.98
CA ALA A 25 7.86 3.24 5.65
C ALA A 25 8.81 4.02 4.71
N THR A 26 9.14 3.40 3.58
CA THR A 26 10.04 3.93 2.54
C THR A 26 9.58 3.46 1.17
N GLY A 27 10.40 3.62 0.12
CA GLY A 27 10.10 3.08 -1.21
C GLY A 27 9.13 3.92 -2.03
N GLY A 28 8.97 5.20 -1.69
CA GLY A 28 7.93 6.03 -2.28
C GLY A 28 6.52 5.62 -1.84
N ALA A 29 6.36 4.89 -0.74
CA ALA A 29 5.07 4.37 -0.31
C ALA A 29 4.22 5.42 0.42
N LEU A 30 2.90 5.29 0.28
CA LEU A 30 1.89 6.06 1.02
C LEU A 30 1.78 5.53 2.45
N SER A 31 2.42 6.20 3.41
CA SER A 31 2.48 5.76 4.80
C SER A 31 1.25 6.13 5.64
N LEU A 32 0.48 7.12 5.21
CA LEU A 32 -0.75 7.54 5.88
C LEU A 32 -1.74 8.07 4.85
N LEU A 33 -3.01 7.69 4.98
CA LEU A 33 -4.13 8.34 4.32
C LEU A 33 -5.29 8.48 5.30
N PHE A 34 -5.74 9.70 5.50
CA PHE A 34 -6.85 10.09 6.35
C PHE A 34 -7.81 10.99 5.57
N HIS A 35 -9.11 10.82 5.82
CA HIS A 35 -10.14 11.70 5.31
C HIS A 35 -11.09 12.11 6.45
N THR A 36 -11.40 13.40 6.57
CA THR A 36 -12.17 13.95 7.70
C THR A 36 -13.51 13.26 7.95
N LYS A 37 -14.17 12.77 6.89
CA LYS A 37 -15.46 12.05 6.97
C LYS A 37 -15.36 10.59 7.41
N VAL A 38 -14.30 9.87 7.02
CA VAL A 38 -14.22 8.40 7.22
C VAL A 38 -13.06 7.97 8.11
N GLY A 39 -12.29 8.92 8.61
CA GLY A 39 -11.14 8.68 9.47
C GLY A 39 -9.95 8.11 8.71
N LEU A 40 -9.27 7.17 9.35
CA LEU A 40 -8.07 6.51 8.83
C LEU A 40 -8.45 5.52 7.72
N VAL A 41 -7.86 5.69 6.53
CA VAL A 41 -8.10 4.84 5.35
C VAL A 41 -6.92 3.92 5.09
N LEU A 42 -5.69 4.43 5.19
CA LEU A 42 -4.44 3.67 5.02
C LEU A 42 -3.45 4.05 6.11
N ALA A 43 -2.70 3.07 6.61
CA ALA A 43 -1.63 3.29 7.56
C ALA A 43 -0.50 2.27 7.32
N ALA A 44 0.74 2.75 7.29
CA ALA A 44 1.90 1.89 7.23
C ALA A 44 2.06 1.04 8.49
N SER A 45 2.70 -0.11 8.31
CA SER A 45 3.11 -1.03 9.35
C SER A 45 4.59 -1.38 9.21
N MET A 46 5.09 -2.21 10.12
CA MET A 46 6.32 -2.96 9.86
C MET A 46 6.15 -3.82 8.59
N ALA A 47 7.22 -3.95 7.79
CA ALA A 47 7.24 -4.82 6.61
C ALA A 47 7.28 -6.32 6.99
N LYS A 48 7.83 -6.65 8.16
CA LYS A 48 7.71 -7.95 8.81
C LYS A 48 7.58 -7.70 10.30
N TYR A 49 6.58 -8.30 10.94
CA TYR A 49 6.43 -8.19 12.39
C TYR A 49 7.60 -8.87 13.10
N LYS A 50 8.17 -8.19 14.10
CA LYS A 50 9.25 -8.71 14.94
C LYS A 50 9.01 -8.33 16.39
N LEU A 51 9.17 -9.29 17.29
CA LEU A 51 9.23 -9.05 18.74
C LEU A 51 10.62 -8.53 19.10
N VAL A 52 10.73 -7.22 19.25
CA VAL A 52 11.95 -6.52 19.65
C VAL A 52 12.19 -6.66 21.15
N GLU A 53 11.10 -6.60 21.91
CA GLU A 53 11.11 -6.74 23.37
C GLU A 53 10.10 -7.84 23.75
N PRO A 54 10.48 -9.13 23.64
CA PRO A 54 9.54 -10.25 23.77
C PRO A 54 8.79 -10.28 25.12
N LEU A 55 9.37 -9.69 26.17
CA LEU A 55 8.76 -9.61 27.50
C LEU A 55 7.74 -8.45 27.63
N ASN A 56 7.79 -7.46 26.73
CA ASN A 56 6.96 -6.25 26.76
C ASN A 56 6.03 -6.12 25.54
N GLN A 57 6.10 -7.05 24.59
CA GLN A 57 5.34 -7.02 23.34
C GLN A 57 4.47 -8.28 23.22
N GLN A 58 3.35 -8.15 22.52
CA GLN A 58 2.40 -9.23 22.29
C GLN A 58 2.77 -10.00 21.01
N PRO A 59 2.74 -11.34 21.00
CA PRO A 59 2.97 -12.11 19.78
C PRO A 59 1.93 -11.79 18.71
N ASN A 60 2.31 -11.88 17.43
CA ASN A 60 1.37 -11.67 16.33
C ASN A 60 0.19 -12.67 16.47
N PRO A 61 -1.08 -12.20 16.52
CA PRO A 61 -2.21 -13.08 16.85
C PRO A 61 -2.70 -13.89 15.64
N GLY A 62 -2.01 -13.78 14.50
CA GLY A 62 -2.37 -14.44 13.26
C GLY A 62 -1.26 -14.30 12.23
N GLU A 63 -1.67 -14.26 10.97
CA GLU A 63 -0.76 -14.09 9.84
C GLU A 63 -0.06 -12.72 9.88
N ASP A 64 1.23 -12.69 9.53
CA ASP A 64 1.96 -11.44 9.34
C ASP A 64 1.65 -10.88 7.95
N PHE A 65 1.12 -9.65 7.91
CA PHE A 65 0.78 -8.97 6.67
C PHE A 65 1.02 -7.47 6.80
N PRO A 66 1.87 -6.88 5.95
CA PRO A 66 2.12 -5.44 5.99
C PRO A 66 0.91 -4.65 5.51
N PHE A 67 0.57 -3.58 6.24
CA PHE A 67 -0.50 -2.66 5.89
C PHE A 67 -0.04 -1.54 4.96
N THR A 68 1.27 -1.34 4.81
CA THR A 68 1.82 -0.35 3.88
C THR A 68 1.39 -0.70 2.44
N PRO A 69 0.65 0.20 1.74
CA PRO A 69 0.35 0.06 0.32
C PRO A 69 1.63 -0.04 -0.49
N ARG A 70 1.71 -1.01 -1.38
CA ARG A 70 3.00 -1.39 -1.99
C ARG A 70 2.84 -2.12 -3.30
N ILE A 71 3.90 -2.12 -4.09
CA ILE A 71 4.10 -3.06 -5.19
C ILE A 71 4.90 -4.22 -4.63
N GLU A 72 4.50 -5.46 -4.93
CA GLU A 72 5.24 -6.64 -4.52
C GLU A 72 5.21 -7.75 -5.56
N THR A 73 6.25 -8.56 -5.52
CA THR A 73 6.40 -9.80 -6.29
C THR A 73 6.99 -10.89 -5.39
N VAL A 74 6.70 -12.14 -5.74
CA VAL A 74 7.39 -13.30 -5.19
C VAL A 74 8.06 -14.01 -6.37
N HIS A 75 9.38 -14.08 -6.34
CA HIS A 75 10.20 -14.76 -7.35
C HIS A 75 11.12 -15.75 -6.65
N ASN A 76 11.11 -17.03 -7.06
CA ASN A 76 11.87 -18.11 -6.41
C ASN A 76 11.71 -18.15 -4.88
N ASP A 77 10.46 -18.07 -4.42
CA ASP A 77 10.09 -18.02 -3.00
C ASP A 77 10.63 -16.82 -2.20
N GLU A 78 11.22 -15.83 -2.87
CA GLU A 78 11.69 -14.58 -2.25
C GLU A 78 10.71 -13.43 -2.51
N TRP A 79 10.27 -12.80 -1.42
CA TRP A 79 9.42 -11.62 -1.47
C TRP A 79 10.25 -10.36 -1.69
N SER A 80 9.92 -9.62 -2.74
CA SER A 80 10.49 -8.32 -3.05
C SER A 80 9.41 -7.25 -3.18
N SER A 81 9.68 -6.05 -2.65
CA SER A 81 8.72 -4.96 -2.63
C SER A 81 9.41 -3.59 -2.63
N ASN A 82 8.73 -2.57 -3.13
CA ASN A 82 9.23 -1.19 -3.07
C ASN A 82 9.45 -0.73 -1.62
N ILE A 83 8.69 -1.25 -0.64
CA ILE A 83 8.85 -0.85 0.77
C ILE A 83 10.18 -1.28 1.40
N PHE A 84 11.03 -2.01 0.68
CA PHE A 84 12.40 -2.30 1.07
C PHE A 84 13.42 -1.35 0.44
N ASP A 85 13.01 -0.55 -0.55
CA ASP A 85 13.89 0.33 -1.30
C ASP A 85 14.14 1.67 -0.62
N ARG A 86 15.35 1.79 -0.09
CA ARG A 86 15.85 3.01 0.55
C ARG A 86 16.49 3.99 -0.42
N ALA A 87 16.65 3.61 -1.68
CA ALA A 87 17.20 4.48 -2.73
C ALA A 87 16.09 5.11 -3.60
N ALA A 88 14.82 4.86 -3.26
CA ALA A 88 13.70 5.44 -3.96
C ALA A 88 13.79 6.98 -3.95
N THR A 89 13.46 7.61 -5.07
CA THR A 89 13.42 9.07 -5.17
C THR A 89 11.97 9.54 -5.19
N ILE A 90 11.74 10.78 -4.76
CA ILE A 90 10.41 11.37 -4.73
C ILE A 90 10.46 12.82 -5.21
N SER A 91 9.46 13.22 -5.98
CA SER A 91 9.20 14.59 -6.38
C SER A 91 7.72 14.91 -6.20
N SER A 92 7.41 16.19 -6.02
CA SER A 92 6.02 16.64 -5.89
C SER A 92 5.80 17.96 -6.58
N GLU A 93 4.63 18.11 -7.18
CA GLU A 93 4.12 19.36 -7.72
C GLU A 93 2.68 19.59 -7.25
N ASP A 94 2.30 20.86 -7.17
CA ASP A 94 0.95 21.29 -6.80
C ASP A 94 0.49 22.33 -7.82
N THR A 95 -0.38 21.92 -8.74
CA THR A 95 -0.88 22.79 -9.82
C THR A 95 -2.36 22.56 -10.05
N ASN A 96 -3.10 23.62 -10.34
CA ASN A 96 -4.52 23.57 -10.73
C ASN A 96 -5.42 22.73 -9.78
N GLY A 97 -5.15 22.76 -8.48
CA GLY A 97 -5.94 22.02 -7.48
C GLY A 97 -5.63 20.53 -7.39
N GLN A 98 -4.59 20.06 -8.09
CA GLN A 98 -4.10 18.69 -8.04
C GLN A 98 -2.67 18.66 -7.49
N ILE A 99 -2.46 17.82 -6.48
CA ILE A 99 -1.12 17.50 -5.98
C ILE A 99 -0.69 16.21 -6.66
N LEU A 100 0.42 16.26 -7.40
CA LEU A 100 1.05 15.10 -7.99
C LEU A 100 2.31 14.77 -7.18
N ILE A 101 2.45 13.50 -6.78
CA ILE A 101 3.66 12.99 -6.16
C ILE A 101 4.14 11.82 -6.99
N ASN A 102 5.36 11.91 -7.51
CA ASN A 102 5.99 10.86 -8.29
C ASN A 102 7.13 10.26 -7.48
N ALA A 103 7.18 8.95 -7.42
CA ALA A 103 8.28 8.20 -6.86
C ALA A 103 8.83 7.21 -7.89
N GLN A 104 10.14 7.05 -7.89
CA GLN A 104 10.82 6.00 -8.65
C GLN A 104 11.44 5.04 -7.65
N CYS A 105 11.14 3.76 -7.78
CA CYS A 105 11.52 2.75 -6.79
C CYS A 105 11.88 1.43 -7.45
N GLN A 106 12.58 0.59 -6.70
CA GLN A 106 12.92 -0.78 -7.08
C GLN A 106 12.23 -1.80 -6.16
N LEU A 107 11.85 -2.96 -6.67
CA LEU A 107 11.43 -4.08 -5.85
C LEU A 107 12.66 -4.75 -5.26
N LYS A 108 12.86 -4.58 -3.95
CA LYS A 108 13.99 -5.15 -3.22
C LYS A 108 13.52 -6.16 -2.19
N ASN A 109 14.38 -7.11 -1.83
CA ASN A 109 14.15 -8.03 -0.72
C ASN A 109 14.53 -7.37 0.64
N GLU A 110 14.39 -8.13 1.73
CA GLU A 110 14.70 -7.64 3.07
C GLU A 110 16.19 -7.32 3.31
N TYR A 111 17.06 -7.76 2.41
CA TYR A 111 18.50 -7.46 2.39
C TYR A 111 18.83 -6.25 1.51
N ASN A 112 17.81 -5.54 0.99
CA ASN A 112 17.95 -4.39 0.10
C ASN A 112 18.59 -4.74 -1.26
N GLN A 113 18.43 -5.99 -1.70
CA GLN A 113 18.88 -6.47 -3.02
C GLN A 113 17.70 -6.43 -3.98
N ALA A 114 17.92 -5.90 -5.18
CA ALA A 114 16.88 -5.82 -6.21
C ALA A 114 16.52 -7.22 -6.71
N VAL A 115 15.22 -7.44 -6.98
CA VAL A 115 14.78 -8.66 -7.65
C VAL A 115 15.40 -8.73 -9.05
N GLU A 116 15.87 -9.92 -9.42
CA GLU A 116 16.41 -10.23 -10.75
C GLU A 116 15.40 -11.07 -11.56
N ALA A 117 15.60 -11.15 -12.87
CA ALA A 117 14.81 -11.99 -13.79
C ALA A 117 13.29 -11.69 -13.85
N THR A 118 12.84 -10.55 -13.32
CA THR A 118 11.51 -9.96 -13.53
C THR A 118 11.61 -8.44 -13.39
N ALA A 119 10.52 -7.72 -13.66
CA ALA A 119 10.44 -6.28 -13.40
C ALA A 119 10.82 -5.94 -11.94
N SER A 120 11.74 -4.99 -11.82
CA SER A 120 12.28 -4.48 -10.58
C SER A 120 12.02 -2.97 -10.47
N ASP A 121 12.17 -2.21 -11.55
CA ASP A 121 12.01 -0.75 -11.57
C ASP A 121 10.54 -0.38 -11.81
N PHE A 122 9.99 0.48 -10.95
CA PHE A 122 8.62 0.97 -11.04
C PHE A 122 8.53 2.48 -10.81
N ASP A 123 7.68 3.13 -11.59
CA ASP A 123 7.18 4.47 -11.29
C ASP A 123 5.87 4.34 -10.49
N LEU A 124 5.80 5.10 -9.40
CA LEU A 124 4.64 5.17 -8.51
C LEU A 124 4.17 6.61 -8.38
N THR A 125 2.96 6.88 -8.84
CA THR A 125 2.38 8.22 -8.89
C THR A 125 1.13 8.29 -8.02
N TYR A 126 1.03 9.36 -7.23
CA TYR A 126 -0.14 9.71 -6.43
C TYR A 126 -0.71 11.03 -6.92
N GLU A 127 -1.96 11.01 -7.40
CA GLU A 127 -2.69 12.22 -7.81
C GLU A 127 -3.78 12.51 -6.77
N CYS A 128 -3.57 13.53 -5.97
CA CYS A 128 -4.52 13.95 -4.95
C CYS A 128 -5.28 15.20 -5.39
N SER A 129 -6.60 15.09 -5.40
CA SER A 129 -7.54 16.18 -5.64
C SER A 129 -8.49 16.31 -4.44
N GLU A 130 -9.42 17.26 -4.47
CA GLU A 130 -10.43 17.37 -3.42
C GLU A 130 -11.38 16.17 -3.38
N SER A 131 -11.69 15.59 -4.54
CA SER A 131 -12.67 14.51 -4.68
C SER A 131 -12.06 13.11 -4.52
N SER A 132 -10.78 12.93 -4.84
CA SER A 132 -10.19 11.58 -4.91
C SER A 132 -8.69 11.56 -4.68
N LEU A 133 -8.19 10.40 -4.28
CA LEU A 133 -6.81 9.97 -4.45
C LEU A 133 -6.72 8.93 -5.57
N ARG A 134 -5.88 9.18 -6.59
CA ARG A 134 -5.51 8.17 -7.58
C ARG A 134 -4.09 7.68 -7.32
N ILE A 135 -3.88 6.38 -7.42
CA ILE A 135 -2.60 5.70 -7.26
C ILE A 135 -2.31 4.97 -8.57
N ILE A 136 -1.18 5.26 -9.18
CA ILE A 136 -0.78 4.69 -10.47
C ILE A 136 0.60 4.07 -10.29
N ALA A 137 0.68 2.77 -10.50
CA ALA A 137 1.93 2.02 -10.50
C ALA A 137 2.19 1.48 -11.90
N LYS A 138 3.38 1.71 -12.45
CA LYS A 138 3.73 1.25 -13.79
C LYS A 138 5.20 0.83 -13.91
N THR A 139 5.49 0.01 -14.89
CA THR A 139 6.86 -0.35 -15.28
C THR A 139 6.93 -0.53 -16.79
N ASP A 140 8.09 -0.22 -17.36
CA ASP A 140 8.39 -0.55 -18.76
C ASP A 140 9.06 -1.94 -18.88
N GLN A 141 9.52 -2.52 -17.76
CA GLN A 141 10.17 -3.83 -17.73
C GLN A 141 9.17 -4.97 -17.94
N GLU A 142 9.67 -6.11 -18.40
CA GLU A 142 8.85 -7.32 -18.53
C GLU A 142 8.52 -7.91 -17.16
N ILE A 143 7.23 -8.16 -16.92
CA ILE A 143 6.75 -8.79 -15.69
C ILE A 143 6.67 -10.29 -15.92
N ILE A 144 7.66 -11.02 -15.44
CA ILE A 144 7.75 -12.48 -15.56
C ILE A 144 7.11 -13.17 -14.35
N SER A 145 7.30 -12.59 -13.16
CA SER A 145 6.73 -13.10 -11.90
C SER A 145 5.45 -12.38 -11.52
N ARG A 146 4.54 -13.10 -10.86
CA ARG A 146 3.24 -12.55 -10.45
C ARG A 146 3.45 -11.35 -9.54
N THR A 147 3.16 -10.16 -10.08
CA THR A 147 3.38 -8.87 -9.41
C THR A 147 2.04 -8.20 -9.15
N SER A 148 1.90 -7.56 -8.00
CA SER A 148 0.66 -6.88 -7.60
C SER A 148 0.93 -5.54 -6.93
N PHE A 149 -0.04 -4.64 -7.05
CA PHE A 149 -0.22 -3.57 -6.09
C PHE A 149 -1.14 -4.06 -4.96
N VAL A 150 -0.67 -3.94 -3.73
CA VAL A 150 -1.40 -4.30 -2.52
C VAL A 150 -1.93 -3.02 -1.87
N LEU A 151 -3.23 -2.99 -1.59
CA LEU A 151 -3.94 -1.84 -0.99
C LEU A 151 -4.69 -2.28 0.29
N PRO A 152 -4.03 -2.25 1.46
CA PRO A 152 -4.67 -2.64 2.72
C PRO A 152 -5.57 -1.52 3.26
N ILE A 153 -6.88 -1.59 3.00
CA ILE A 153 -7.84 -0.59 3.48
C ILE A 153 -8.14 -0.85 4.95
N ILE A 154 -7.81 0.10 5.83
CA ILE A 154 -8.13 0.01 7.26
C ILE A 154 -9.64 -0.09 7.40
N SER A 155 -10.12 -1.16 8.01
CA SER A 155 -11.55 -1.44 8.16
C SER A 155 -11.77 -2.48 9.26
N PRO A 156 -12.30 -2.07 10.43
CA PRO A 156 -12.73 -3.00 11.46
C PRO A 156 -13.78 -3.98 10.95
N SER A 157 -13.81 -5.17 11.55
CA SER A 157 -14.71 -6.30 11.23
C SER A 157 -16.21 -5.97 11.22
N ARG A 158 -16.64 -4.86 11.83
CA ARG A 158 -18.05 -4.40 11.81
C ARG A 158 -18.43 -3.62 10.55
N GLU A 159 -17.47 -3.20 9.76
CA GLU A 159 -17.71 -2.44 8.53
C GLU A 159 -17.97 -3.39 7.37
N THR A 160 -19.08 -3.15 6.67
CA THR A 160 -19.50 -3.98 5.54
C THR A 160 -18.66 -3.69 4.30
N VAL A 161 -18.20 -4.75 3.64
CA VAL A 161 -17.52 -4.68 2.36
C VAL A 161 -18.43 -5.24 1.29
N THR A 162 -18.53 -4.54 0.16
CA THR A 162 -19.32 -4.99 -0.98
C THR A 162 -18.49 -4.89 -2.24
N GLN A 163 -18.29 -6.03 -2.91
CA GLN A 163 -17.69 -6.06 -4.23
C GLN A 163 -18.81 -5.88 -5.26
N LEU A 164 -18.90 -4.69 -5.84
CA LEU A 164 -19.97 -4.34 -6.79
C LEU A 164 -19.74 -5.00 -8.16
N ASN A 165 -18.47 -5.14 -8.55
CA ASN A 165 -18.03 -5.88 -9.72
C ASN A 165 -16.54 -6.24 -9.58
N THR A 166 -15.93 -6.82 -10.61
CA THR A 166 -14.52 -7.23 -10.58
C THR A 166 -13.56 -6.06 -10.34
N ASN A 167 -13.93 -4.83 -10.66
CA ASN A 167 -13.06 -3.66 -10.67
C ASN A 167 -13.48 -2.59 -9.65
N GLU A 168 -14.52 -2.85 -8.86
CA GLU A 168 -15.09 -1.88 -7.93
C GLU A 168 -15.50 -2.54 -6.60
N LEU A 169 -15.04 -1.95 -5.50
CA LEU A 169 -15.32 -2.37 -4.14
C LEU A 169 -15.70 -1.16 -3.30
N THR A 170 -16.63 -1.34 -2.38
CA THR A 170 -17.01 -0.32 -1.39
C THR A 170 -16.84 -0.83 0.04
N VAL A 171 -16.52 0.08 0.94
CA VAL A 171 -16.44 -0.17 2.39
C VAL A 171 -17.32 0.85 3.11
N GLN A 172 -18.37 0.37 3.76
CA GLN A 172 -19.27 1.21 4.54
C GLN A 172 -18.62 1.59 5.87
N LYS A 173 -18.34 2.88 6.04
CA LYS A 173 -17.82 3.47 7.27
C LYS A 173 -18.97 4.04 8.11
N PRO A 174 -18.76 4.36 9.40
CA PRO A 174 -19.82 4.94 10.23
C PRO A 174 -20.46 6.20 9.66
N GLU A 175 -19.65 7.07 9.05
CA GLU A 175 -20.09 8.39 8.58
C GLU A 175 -20.02 8.58 7.05
N GLY A 176 -19.61 7.56 6.29
CA GLY A 176 -19.47 7.68 4.84
C GLY A 176 -19.15 6.37 4.14
N LEU A 177 -18.94 6.43 2.84
CA LEU A 177 -18.60 5.27 2.01
C LEU A 177 -17.23 5.47 1.38
N VAL A 178 -16.33 4.50 1.56
CA VAL A 178 -15.09 4.43 0.78
C VAL A 178 -15.38 3.63 -0.48
N LYS A 179 -15.19 4.24 -1.65
CA LYS A 179 -15.25 3.55 -2.94
C LYS A 179 -13.83 3.39 -3.49
N ILE A 180 -13.50 2.17 -3.90
CA ILE A 180 -12.24 1.84 -4.58
C ILE A 180 -12.59 1.33 -5.98
N THR A 181 -11.99 1.95 -7.00
CA THR A 181 -12.08 1.49 -8.40
C THR A 181 -10.70 1.21 -8.96
N SER A 182 -10.64 0.33 -9.97
CA SER A 182 -9.38 -0.12 -10.56
C SER A 182 -9.49 -0.38 -12.06
N ASN A 183 -8.42 -0.15 -12.81
CA ASN A 183 -8.34 -0.59 -14.21
C ASN A 183 -8.17 -2.12 -14.35
N VAL A 184 -7.69 -2.80 -13.31
CA VAL A 184 -7.53 -4.27 -13.24
C VAL A 184 -8.45 -4.87 -12.18
N PRO A 185 -8.80 -6.17 -12.26
CA PRO A 185 -9.63 -6.81 -11.24
C PRO A 185 -9.05 -6.68 -9.82
N LEU A 186 -9.91 -6.35 -8.87
CA LEU A 186 -9.65 -6.30 -7.44
C LEU A 186 -9.99 -7.65 -6.81
N THR A 187 -9.06 -8.21 -6.05
CA THR A 187 -9.26 -9.43 -5.27
C THR A 187 -9.01 -9.14 -3.81
N ILE A 188 -9.94 -9.52 -2.92
CA ILE A 188 -9.66 -9.54 -1.49
C ILE A 188 -8.92 -10.85 -1.21
N ARG A 189 -7.71 -10.77 -0.63
CA ARG A 189 -6.96 -11.96 -0.24
C ARG A 189 -7.76 -12.75 0.80
N GLU A 190 -7.87 -14.06 0.61
CA GLU A 190 -8.53 -14.93 1.59
C GLU A 190 -7.78 -14.91 2.92
N THR A 191 -8.54 -14.75 4.02
CA THR A 191 -8.02 -14.81 5.39
C THR A 191 -9.02 -15.57 6.26
N SER A 192 -8.57 -16.06 7.41
CA SER A 192 -9.44 -16.79 8.34
C SER A 192 -10.56 -15.94 8.97
N LYS A 193 -10.47 -14.61 8.89
CA LYS A 193 -11.40 -13.67 9.55
C LYS A 193 -11.88 -12.53 8.64
N GLU A 194 -11.75 -12.66 7.32
CA GLU A 194 -12.02 -11.62 6.29
C GLU A 194 -11.21 -10.31 6.40
N ARG A 195 -10.59 -10.06 7.55
CA ARG A 195 -9.65 -8.99 7.84
C ARG A 195 -8.34 -9.58 8.34
N ILE A 196 -7.28 -8.80 8.20
CA ILE A 196 -6.01 -9.07 8.87
C ILE A 196 -5.84 -8.01 9.95
N PHE A 197 -5.43 -8.43 11.15
CA PHE A 197 -5.01 -7.52 12.20
C PHE A 197 -3.48 -7.37 12.16
N ASN A 198 -2.97 -6.15 12.30
CA ASN A 198 -1.54 -5.90 12.44
C ASN A 198 -1.28 -5.22 13.78
N MET A 199 -0.31 -5.76 14.55
CA MET A 199 0.10 -5.24 15.86
C MET A 199 0.62 -3.80 15.81
N VAL A 200 1.22 -3.39 14.69
CA VAL A 200 1.69 -2.02 14.45
C VAL A 200 1.20 -1.64 13.06
N PRO A 201 0.06 -0.94 12.93
CA PRO A 201 -0.37 0.12 13.84
C PRO A 201 -1.44 -0.25 14.88
N GLY A 202 -1.81 -1.52 15.04
CA GLY A 202 -2.89 -1.94 15.95
C GLY A 202 -4.27 -1.76 15.32
N ALA A 203 -4.42 -2.17 14.06
CA ALA A 203 -5.65 -2.00 13.29
C ALA A 203 -6.01 -3.27 12.50
N GLU A 204 -7.26 -3.33 12.02
CA GLU A 204 -7.72 -4.33 11.06
C GLU A 204 -7.75 -3.73 9.65
N ALA A 205 -7.40 -4.51 8.63
CA ALA A 205 -7.43 -4.09 7.24
C ALA A 205 -8.01 -5.17 6.30
N ILE A 206 -8.58 -4.72 5.20
CA ILE A 206 -8.98 -5.53 4.05
C ILE A 206 -7.77 -5.63 3.11
N PRO A 207 -7.19 -6.82 2.89
CA PRO A 207 -6.05 -6.98 2.00
C PRO A 207 -6.49 -7.02 0.54
N ILE A 208 -6.66 -5.85 -0.08
CA ILE A 208 -7.04 -5.74 -1.50
C ILE A 208 -5.79 -5.90 -2.38
N MET A 209 -5.89 -6.76 -3.39
CA MET A 209 -4.84 -7.06 -4.36
C MET A 209 -5.29 -6.63 -5.76
N ALA A 210 -4.43 -5.90 -6.46
CA ALA A 210 -4.58 -5.57 -7.87
C ALA A 210 -3.36 -6.09 -8.64
N TYR A 211 -3.54 -7.14 -9.45
CA TYR A 211 -2.44 -7.77 -10.18
C TYR A 211 -2.14 -7.02 -11.47
N PHE A 212 -0.85 -6.84 -11.76
CA PHE A 212 -0.42 -6.27 -13.04
C PHE A 212 -0.79 -7.22 -14.18
N ASP A 213 -1.32 -6.66 -15.26
CA ASP A 213 -1.63 -7.37 -16.49
C ASP A 213 -0.57 -7.07 -17.57
N LYS A 214 -0.86 -7.45 -18.82
CA LYS A 214 0.03 -7.20 -19.96
C LYS A 214 0.27 -5.72 -20.25
N ASN A 215 -0.58 -4.82 -19.76
CA ASN A 215 -0.41 -3.38 -19.91
C ASN A 215 0.62 -2.82 -18.92
N LYS A 216 1.08 -3.61 -17.93
CA LYS A 216 2.11 -3.25 -16.94
C LYS A 216 1.79 -1.98 -16.14
N VAL A 217 0.49 -1.67 -16.02
CA VAL A 217 -0.01 -0.49 -15.31
C VAL A 217 -1.19 -0.88 -14.43
N VAL A 218 -1.11 -0.55 -13.15
CA VAL A 218 -2.23 -0.59 -12.20
C VAL A 218 -2.61 0.84 -11.83
N LYS A 219 -3.90 1.15 -11.92
CA LYS A 219 -4.51 2.44 -11.56
C LYS A 219 -5.64 2.18 -10.59
N LEU A 220 -5.51 2.71 -9.38
CA LEU A 220 -6.50 2.63 -8.32
C LEU A 220 -7.02 4.03 -8.03
N THR A 221 -8.33 4.18 -7.82
CA THR A 221 -8.93 5.44 -7.37
C THR A 221 -9.70 5.20 -6.09
N ILE A 222 -9.48 6.08 -5.09
CA ILE A 222 -10.20 6.09 -3.83
C ILE A 222 -11.03 7.38 -3.76
N GLU A 223 -12.32 7.22 -3.56
CA GLU A 223 -13.32 8.29 -3.44
C GLU A 223 -14.11 8.11 -2.14
N ILE A 224 -14.52 9.22 -1.52
CA ILE A 224 -15.31 9.22 -0.29
C ILE A 224 -16.66 9.87 -0.56
N PHE A 225 -17.73 9.15 -0.21
CA PHE A 225 -19.12 9.62 -0.35
C PHE A 225 -19.83 9.79 0.98
#